data_AF-A0A9X2DWU1-F1
#
_entry.id   AF-A0A9X2DWU1-F1
#
_cell.length_a   1.000
_cell.length_b   1.000
_cell.length_c   1.000
_cell.angle_alpha   90.00
_cell.angle_beta   90.00
_cell.angle_gamma   90.00
#
_symmetry.space_group_name_H-M   'P 1'
#
loop_
_entity.id
_entity.type
_entity.pdbx_description
1 polymer ?
#
loop_
_entity_poly.entity_id
_entity_poly.type
_entity_poly.pdbx_seq_one_letter_code
_entity_poly.pdbx_strand_id
1 'polypeptide(L)'
;MTDDPTRGAPLDGITDFLGLAGREDPESVFTCSSRVRGVTGTLLVLPDALVLSEDEGTVRIPAGEVDAWWDSTSGDAFSLAVQGRHRHSVVLLSEFRSATVHAMTRAYGPLNRLSA
;
A
#
# COMPACT_ATOMS: atom_id res chain seq x y z
N MET A 1 49.85 19.11 9.38
CA MET A 1 49.61 18.74 7.96
C MET A 1 49.52 17.23 7.92
N THR A 2 48.30 16.72 8.02
CA THR A 2 47.93 15.32 7.75
C THR A 2 46.46 15.37 7.39
N ASP A 3 46.20 15.05 6.12
CA ASP A 3 44.90 15.09 5.46
C ASP A 3 43.87 14.19 6.13
N ASP A 4 42.67 14.75 6.29
CA ASP A 4 41.42 14.07 6.62
C ASP A 4 40.76 13.64 5.29
N PRO A 5 40.62 12.34 4.97
CA PRO A 5 39.89 11.93 3.79
C PRO A 5 38.39 11.85 4.13
N THR A 6 37.73 12.99 3.92
CA THR A 6 36.49 13.11 3.15
C THR A 6 35.39 12.09 3.43
N ARG A 7 34.42 12.54 4.22
CA ARG A 7 32.97 12.29 4.05
C ARG A 7 32.59 11.98 2.59
N GLY A 8 32.22 10.74 2.31
CA GLY A 8 31.51 10.32 1.09
C GLY A 8 30.22 9.57 1.49
N ALA A 9 29.07 10.15 1.12
CA ALA A 9 27.69 9.77 1.44
C ALA A 9 27.18 8.52 0.66
N PRO A 10 25.87 8.16 0.67
CA PRO A 10 24.81 8.28 1.67
C PRO A 10 24.27 6.89 2.10
N LEU A 11 23.26 6.88 2.98
CA LEU A 11 22.46 5.71 3.36
C LEU A 11 21.61 5.18 2.18
N ASP A 12 22.22 4.64 1.12
CA ASP A 12 21.49 4.01 0.00
C ASP A 12 21.38 2.49 0.14
N GLY A 13 21.25 2.02 1.39
CA GLY A 13 20.49 0.82 1.66
C GLY A 13 19.05 1.27 1.86
N ILE A 14 18.23 1.30 0.80
CA ILE A 14 16.79 1.26 0.98
C ILE A 14 16.53 -0.07 1.68
N THR A 15 16.47 -0.02 3.01
CA THR A 15 15.90 -1.12 3.77
C THR A 15 14.44 -1.14 3.37
N ASP A 16 14.07 -2.08 2.51
CA ASP A 16 12.68 -2.41 2.25
C ASP A 16 12.09 -2.85 3.59
N PHE A 17 11.48 -1.90 4.29
CA PHE A 17 10.82 -2.18 5.55
C PHE A 17 9.49 -2.87 5.23
N LEU A 18 9.48 -4.19 5.38
CA LEU A 18 8.27 -4.98 5.52
C LEU A 18 7.66 -4.68 6.88
N GLY A 19 6.78 -3.69 6.94
CA GLY A 19 5.90 -3.46 8.07
C GLY A 19 4.65 -4.34 7.93
N LEU A 20 4.62 -5.49 8.60
CA LEU A 20 3.39 -6.29 8.78
C LEU A 20 2.40 -5.66 9.81
N ALA A 21 2.71 -4.46 10.30
CA ALA A 21 1.86 -3.67 11.16
C ALA A 21 2.14 -2.17 10.92
N GLY A 22 1.61 -1.60 9.83
CA GLY A 22 1.43 -0.15 9.77
C GLY A 22 0.43 0.27 10.85
N ARG A 23 0.69 1.40 11.53
CA ARG A 23 -0.12 2.03 12.62
C ARG A 23 -1.34 1.20 13.00
N GLU A 24 -1.20 0.33 14.01
CA GLU A 24 -2.26 -0.55 14.48
C GLU A 24 -3.50 0.27 14.87
N ASP A 25 -4.45 0.38 13.95
CA ASP A 25 -5.80 0.75 14.30
C ASP A 25 -6.44 -0.51 14.88
N PRO A 26 -6.85 -0.50 16.16
CA PRO A 26 -7.39 -1.68 16.83
C PRO A 26 -8.66 -2.22 16.16
N GLU A 27 -9.31 -1.40 15.34
CA GLU A 27 -10.50 -1.79 14.58
C GLU A 27 -10.12 -2.42 13.22
N SER A 28 -8.86 -2.34 12.78
CA SER A 28 -8.46 -2.84 11.46
C SER A 28 -8.51 -4.36 11.36
N VAL A 29 -9.15 -4.83 10.29
CA VAL A 29 -9.19 -6.26 9.94
C VAL A 29 -7.98 -6.67 9.11
N PHE A 30 -7.29 -5.70 8.50
CA PHE A 30 -6.03 -5.89 7.78
C PHE A 30 -5.28 -4.56 7.67
N THR A 31 -3.96 -4.59 7.88
CA THR A 31 -3.06 -3.44 7.67
C THR A 31 -1.80 -3.91 6.96
N CYS A 32 -1.33 -3.14 5.98
CA CYS A 32 0.01 -3.28 5.45
C CYS A 32 0.57 -1.93 5.04
N SER A 33 1.87 -1.77 5.18
CA SER A 33 2.58 -0.58 4.73
C SER A 33 3.92 -0.98 4.14
N SER A 34 4.32 -0.30 3.08
CA SER A 34 5.62 -0.50 2.46
C SER A 34 6.17 0.80 1.92
N ARG A 35 7.48 0.85 1.69
CA ARG A 35 8.11 1.91 0.91
C ARG A 35 8.69 1.30 -0.36
N VAL A 36 8.20 1.73 -1.52
CA VAL A 36 8.64 1.26 -2.84
C VAL A 36 9.27 2.43 -3.56
N ARG A 37 10.56 2.32 -3.91
CA ARG A 37 11.31 3.37 -4.64
C ARG A 37 11.18 4.77 -4.03
N GLY A 38 11.16 4.85 -2.71
CA GLY A 38 11.01 6.10 -1.96
C GLY A 38 9.57 6.54 -1.71
N VAL A 39 8.57 5.90 -2.33
CA VAL A 39 7.15 6.18 -2.10
C VAL A 39 6.61 5.28 -1.00
N THR A 40 6.09 5.86 0.07
CA THR A 40 5.41 5.08 1.12
C THR A 40 3.95 4.88 0.76
N GLY A 41 3.50 3.63 0.70
CA GLY A 41 2.10 3.24 0.53
C GLY A 41 1.60 2.49 1.75
N THR A 42 0.39 2.80 2.21
CA THR A 42 -0.28 2.13 3.32
C THR A 42 -1.71 1.79 2.93
N LEU A 43 -2.14 0.59 3.29
CA LEU A 43 -3.51 0.13 3.16
C LEU A 43 -4.03 -0.37 4.50
N LEU A 44 -5.21 0.09 4.86
CA LEU A 44 -5.92 -0.31 6.07
C LEU A 44 -7.35 -0.68 5.70
N VAL A 45 -7.73 -1.92 5.93
CA VAL A 45 -9.13 -2.38 5.81
C VAL A 45 -9.76 -2.29 7.19
N LEU A 46 -10.80 -1.47 7.31
CA LEU A 46 -11.64 -1.34 8.50
C LEU A 46 -13.01 -1.98 8.25
N PRO A 47 -13.82 -2.24 9.30
CA PRO A 47 -15.17 -2.79 9.14
C PRO A 47 -16.09 -1.89 8.31
N ASP A 48 -15.90 -0.57 8.38
CA ASP A 48 -16.78 0.44 7.78
C ASP A 48 -16.11 1.25 6.65
N ALA A 49 -14.82 1.07 6.42
CA ALA A 49 -14.06 1.87 5.45
C ALA A 49 -12.78 1.21 4.97
N LEU A 50 -12.29 1.66 3.82
CA LEU A 50 -10.94 1.42 3.32
C LEU A 50 -10.13 2.71 3.48
N VAL A 51 -8.94 2.62 4.06
CA VAL A 51 -8.00 3.76 4.10
C VAL A 51 -6.80 3.44 3.23
N LEU A 52 -6.51 4.35 2.31
CA LEU A 52 -5.31 4.32 1.47
C LEU A 52 -4.49 5.56 1.83
N SER A 53 -3.19 5.39 2.09
CA SER A 53 -2.29 6.52 2.32
C SER A 53 -1.05 6.41 1.47
N GLU A 54 -0.67 7.51 0.85
CA GLU A 54 0.62 7.72 0.21
C GLU A 54 1.28 8.98 0.77
N ASP A 55 2.52 9.28 0.36
CA ASP A 55 3.25 10.47 0.83
C ASP A 55 2.48 11.79 0.56
N GLU A 56 1.65 11.80 -0.48
CA GLU A 56 0.85 12.97 -0.91
C GLU A 56 -0.44 13.15 -0.09
N GLY A 57 -0.88 12.12 0.64
CA GLY A 57 -2.07 12.21 1.49
C GLY A 57 -2.74 10.88 1.82
N THR A 58 -3.76 10.99 2.67
CA THR A 58 -4.61 9.88 3.11
C THR A 58 -6.03 10.06 2.60
N VAL A 59 -6.61 9.00 2.04
CA VAL A 59 -8.02 8.93 1.68
C VAL A 59 -8.72 7.82 2.49
N ARG A 60 -9.91 8.13 3.00
CA ARG A 60 -10.83 7.17 3.62
C ARG A 60 -12.05 7.01 2.72
N ILE A 61 -12.30 5.79 2.26
CA ILE A 61 -13.41 5.42 1.38
C ILE A 61 -14.40 4.61 2.23
N PRO A 62 -15.64 5.08 2.44
CA PRO A 62 -16.66 4.27 3.13
C PRO A 62 -16.85 2.93 2.43
N ALA A 63 -17.04 1.84 3.19
CA ALA A 63 -17.14 0.50 2.61
C ALA A 63 -18.29 0.36 1.61
N GLY A 64 -19.41 1.04 1.85
CA GLY A 64 -20.55 1.09 0.92
C GLY A 64 -20.32 1.93 -0.34
N GLU A 65 -19.19 2.61 -0.47
CA GLU A 65 -18.81 3.37 -1.66
C GLU A 65 -17.73 2.66 -2.50
N VAL A 66 -17.28 1.47 -2.10
CA VAL A 66 -16.34 0.66 -2.89
C VAL A 66 -17.14 -0.15 -3.90
N ASP A 67 -17.17 0.31 -5.15
CA ASP A 67 -17.91 -0.33 -6.25
C ASP A 67 -17.10 -1.46 -6.90
N ALA A 68 -15.80 -1.26 -7.05
CA ALA A 68 -14.89 -2.22 -7.68
C ALA A 68 -13.45 -2.02 -7.22
N TRP A 69 -12.64 -3.08 -7.35
CA TRP A 69 -11.21 -3.03 -7.11
C TRP A 69 -10.48 -4.03 -8.02
N TRP A 70 -9.23 -3.72 -8.33
CA TRP A 70 -8.33 -4.56 -9.12
C TRP A 70 -6.88 -4.31 -8.71
N ASP A 71 -6.02 -5.23 -9.09
CA ASP A 71 -4.59 -5.15 -8.82
C ASP A 71 -3.78 -5.34 -10.11
N SER A 72 -2.58 -4.78 -10.13
CA SER A 72 -1.61 -4.98 -11.21
C SER A 72 -0.21 -5.11 -10.64
N THR A 73 0.54 -6.10 -11.08
CA THR A 73 1.90 -6.37 -10.62
C THR A 73 2.94 -5.78 -11.57
N SER A 74 4.04 -5.29 -11.01
CA SER A 74 5.20 -4.79 -11.75
C SER A 74 6.46 -5.04 -10.93
N GLY A 75 7.09 -6.19 -11.14
CA GLY A 75 8.32 -6.57 -10.44
C GLY A 75 8.10 -6.79 -8.95
N ASP A 76 8.83 -6.04 -8.13
CA ASP A 76 8.82 -6.05 -6.67
C ASP A 76 7.61 -5.33 -6.05
N ALA A 77 6.77 -4.69 -6.86
CA ALA A 77 5.59 -3.98 -6.40
C ALA A 77 4.30 -4.45 -7.08
N PHE A 78 3.17 -4.21 -6.41
CA PHE A 78 1.85 -4.23 -7.00
C PHE A 78 1.10 -2.92 -6.69
N SER A 79 0.28 -2.48 -7.63
CA SER A 79 -0.69 -1.42 -7.41
C SER A 79 -2.04 -2.03 -7.12
N LEU A 80 -2.70 -1.56 -6.07
CA LEU A 80 -4.12 -1.77 -5.85
C LEU A 80 -4.85 -0.52 -6.32
N ALA A 81 -5.86 -0.68 -7.15
CA ALA A 81 -6.76 0.40 -7.53
C ALA A 81 -8.18 0.08 -7.06
N VAL A 82 -8.84 1.12 -6.57
CA VAL A 82 -10.19 1.05 -5.99
C VAL A 82 -11.04 2.12 -6.64
N GLN A 83 -12.22 1.70 -7.10
CA GLN A 83 -13.23 2.55 -7.69
C GLN A 83 -14.35 2.75 -6.67
N GLY A 84 -14.60 4.01 -6.34
CA GLY A 84 -15.87 4.45 -5.76
C GLY A 84 -16.36 5.68 -6.53
N ARG A 85 -16.71 6.75 -5.81
CA ARG A 85 -16.98 8.08 -6.43
C ARG A 85 -15.80 8.59 -7.25
N HIS A 86 -14.59 8.32 -6.77
CA HIS A 86 -13.34 8.59 -7.45
C HIS A 86 -12.49 7.33 -7.49
N ARG A 87 -11.55 7.29 -8.43
CA ARG A 87 -10.56 6.22 -8.51
C ARG A 87 -9.38 6.60 -7.62
N HIS A 88 -9.02 5.69 -6.74
CA HIS A 88 -7.86 5.80 -5.88
C HIS A 88 -6.93 4.62 -6.11
N SER A 89 -5.65 4.80 -5.85
CA SER A 89 -4.67 3.73 -5.92
C SER A 89 -3.66 3.83 -4.79
N VAL A 90 -3.07 2.70 -4.45
CA VAL A 90 -1.88 2.63 -3.60
C VAL A 90 -0.88 1.66 -4.20
N VAL A 91 0.40 1.98 -4.10
CA VAL A 91 1.49 1.06 -4.47
C VAL A 91 2.06 0.39 -3.22
N LEU A 92 2.18 -0.93 -3.27
CA LEU A 92 2.68 -1.76 -2.18
C LEU A 92 3.70 -2.78 -2.69
N LEU A 93 4.55 -3.29 -1.80
CA LEU A 93 5.44 -4.41 -2.08
C LEU A 93 4.66 -5.69 -2.47
N SER A 94 5.14 -6.41 -3.49
CA SER A 94 4.52 -7.61 -4.08
C SER A 94 4.29 -8.73 -3.06
N GLU A 95 5.09 -8.79 -2.00
CA GLU A 95 4.99 -9.74 -0.88
C GLU A 95 3.65 -9.60 -0.15
N PHE A 96 3.06 -8.40 -0.11
CA PHE A 96 1.77 -8.16 0.50
C PHE A 96 0.59 -8.50 -0.40
N ARG A 97 0.82 -8.80 -1.69
CA ARG A 97 -0.24 -8.96 -2.69
C ARG A 97 -1.27 -10.00 -2.28
N SER A 98 -0.84 -11.22 -1.96
CA SER A 98 -1.76 -12.31 -1.64
C SER A 98 -2.61 -12.01 -0.39
N ALA A 99 -2.00 -11.43 0.64
CA ALA A 99 -2.71 -11.05 1.87
C ALA A 99 -3.69 -9.90 1.60
N THR A 100 -3.29 -8.91 0.81
CA THR A 100 -4.14 -7.78 0.41
C THR A 100 -5.32 -8.25 -0.43
N VAL A 101 -5.09 -9.10 -1.43
CA VAL A 101 -6.15 -9.69 -2.27
C VAL A 101 -7.13 -10.48 -1.41
N HIS A 102 -6.64 -11.27 -0.45
CA HIS A 102 -7.52 -12.00 0.46
C HIS A 102 -8.37 -11.06 1.33
N ALA A 103 -7.76 -10.04 1.94
CA ALA A 103 -8.45 -9.07 2.78
C ALA A 103 -9.50 -8.27 1.98
N MET A 104 -9.13 -7.77 0.81
CA MET A 104 -10.03 -7.05 -0.09
C MET A 104 -11.17 -7.95 -0.58
N THR A 105 -10.89 -9.22 -0.90
CA THR A 105 -11.93 -10.18 -1.30
C THR A 105 -12.94 -10.42 -0.19
N ARG A 106 -12.46 -10.52 1.05
CA ARG A 106 -13.31 -10.72 2.22
C ARG A 106 -14.17 -9.49 2.53
N ALA A 107 -13.64 -8.29 2.33
CA ALA A 107 -14.30 -7.04 2.68
C ALA A 107 -15.22 -6.50 1.57
N TYR A 108 -14.80 -6.59 0.31
CA TYR A 108 -15.44 -5.89 -0.83
C TYR A 108 -15.83 -6.83 -1.98
N GLY A 109 -15.70 -8.14 -1.80
CA GLY A 109 -16.01 -9.13 -2.84
C GLY A 109 -14.88 -9.33 -3.85
N PRO A 110 -15.09 -10.16 -4.89
CA PRO A 110 -14.02 -10.65 -5.76
C PRO A 110 -13.33 -9.54 -6.56
N LEU A 111 -12.06 -9.77 -6.88
CA LEU A 111 -11.28 -8.90 -7.75
C LEU A 111 -11.93 -8.75 -9.13
N ASN A 112 -12.12 -7.51 -9.57
CA ASN A 112 -12.61 -7.23 -10.91
C ASN A 112 -11.46 -7.42 -11.89
N ARG A 113 -11.61 -8.35 -12.83
CA ARG A 113 -10.69 -8.45 -13.95
C ARG A 113 -11.03 -7.35 -14.94
N LEU A 114 -10.18 -6.32 -15.01
CA LEU A 114 -10.17 -5.46 -16.20
C LEU A 114 -9.88 -6.38 -17.38
N SER A 115 -10.87 -6.57 -18.25
CA SER A 115 -10.69 -7.30 -19.49
C SER A 115 -9.70 -6.50 -20.33
N ALA A 116 -8.61 -7.16 -20.75
CA ALA A 116 -7.56 -6.58 -21.58
C ALA A 116 -8.08 -6.25 -22.99
#